data_AF-G0PHV9-F1
#
_entry.id   AF-G0PHV9-F1
#
_cell.length_a   1.000
_cell.length_b   1.000
_cell.length_c   1.000
_cell.angle_alpha   90.00
_cell.angle_beta   90.00
_cell.angle_gamma   90.00
#
_symmetry.space_group_name_H-M   'P 1'
#
loop_
_entity.id
_entity.type
_entity.pdbx_description
1 polymer ?
#
loop_
_entity_poly.entity_id
_entity_poly.type
_entity_poly.pdbx_seq_one_letter_code
_entity_poly.pdbx_strand_id
1 'polypeptide(L)'
;MPTQWRTIAPIVGRTSAQCLERYEHLLDEAQRKAEGLDEEATEARKLKPGEIDPTPETKPARPDPIDMDDDELEMLSEARARLANTQGKKAKRKARERQLSDARRLASLQKRREMRAAGLAFARKFKPKRNQIDYSEEIPFEKHVPAGFHDPSEDRYVVEDANQRAIEDHQKPRGREIEMEMRREDREKLKKRKEQGEADAVFNIKEKKRSKLVLPEPQISDRELEQIVKIGHASDSVRQYIDGTATSGLLTDYTESARANAVAARTMRTPMPKDTIQMEIENIMALQNTESVLKGGINTPLHETELGKGVLPTPKILATPNTVLHAIAATPGTQSQLPGATPGGFATPAGSIAATPFRDQMRINDEIGGSALEQKANLKRALAGLPTPKNDFEIVGPDDEGTEGAVEDDKDQEDEGWVEDASERAEKQAKRNAEIRIRNLKMRSQVIQRSLPKPSKINEQATRPTNASGDLPKADDMIKLEMSRILAWDVDNKAPEVTYSRDELDAAAELIKQEAEAGPELNTLMWKVVDQCTSEMILSKDKFTRIAILPREEQMKALNEEFQMYRGWMNQRAKKAAKVEKKLRVKLGGYQVNSSS
;
A
#
# COMPACT_ATOMS: atom_id res chain seq x y z
N MET A 1 -3.55 25.37 53.10
CA MET A 1 -2.65 26.22 52.27
C MET A 1 -3.51 27.22 51.50
N PRO A 2 -3.76 28.45 52.02
CA PRO A 2 -4.58 29.44 51.32
C PRO A 2 -3.91 29.92 50.03
N THR A 3 -4.64 29.97 48.92
CA THR A 3 -4.23 30.51 47.59
C THR A 3 -2.92 29.98 46.98
N GLN A 4 -2.39 28.85 47.48
CA GLN A 4 -1.16 28.22 46.97
C GLN A 4 -1.45 27.17 45.87
N TRP A 5 -2.09 27.60 44.78
CA TRP A 5 -2.58 26.71 43.72
C TRP A 5 -1.50 25.90 43.01
N ARG A 6 -0.28 26.42 42.89
CA ARG A 6 0.86 25.67 42.31
C ARG A 6 1.31 24.51 43.20
N THR A 7 1.12 24.61 44.51
CA THR A 7 1.46 23.56 45.48
C THR A 7 0.34 22.53 45.62
N ILE A 8 -0.92 22.98 45.50
CA ILE A 8 -2.11 22.12 45.60
C ILE A 8 -2.30 21.29 44.32
N ALA A 9 -1.99 21.85 43.14
CA ALA A 9 -2.22 21.21 41.85
C ALA A 9 -1.60 19.82 41.67
N PRO A 10 -0.32 19.59 42.02
CA PRO A 10 0.29 18.25 41.94
C PRO A 10 -0.33 17.25 42.92
N ILE A 11 -0.84 17.70 44.06
CA ILE A 11 -1.50 16.85 45.06
C ILE A 11 -2.85 16.35 44.54
N VAL A 12 -3.60 17.22 43.86
CA VAL A 12 -4.93 16.92 43.30
C VAL A 12 -4.85 16.25 41.92
N GLY A 13 -3.71 16.35 41.22
CA GLY A 13 -3.51 15.76 39.88
C GLY A 13 -4.17 16.55 38.74
N ARG A 14 -4.37 17.86 38.92
CA ARG A 14 -4.94 18.79 37.91
C ARG A 14 -4.02 20.00 37.75
N THR A 15 -4.21 20.79 36.69
CA THR A 15 -3.41 22.02 36.53
C THR A 15 -3.82 23.07 37.57
N SER A 16 -2.91 23.97 37.95
CA SER A 16 -3.21 25.01 38.95
C SER A 16 -4.36 25.93 38.54
N ALA A 17 -4.51 26.19 37.24
CA ALA A 17 -5.63 26.96 36.71
C ALA A 17 -6.96 26.19 36.83
N GLN A 18 -6.99 24.90 36.48
CA GLN A 18 -8.17 24.05 36.64
C GLN A 18 -8.57 23.91 38.12
N CYS A 19 -7.60 23.78 39.02
CA CYS A 19 -7.87 23.73 40.47
C CYS A 19 -8.49 25.03 40.97
N LEU A 20 -7.96 26.19 40.54
CA LEU A 20 -8.45 27.50 40.91
C LEU A 20 -9.87 27.74 40.35
N GLU A 21 -10.09 27.50 39.06
CA GLU A 21 -11.39 27.67 38.40
C GLU A 21 -12.46 26.79 39.05
N ARG A 22 -12.14 25.52 39.31
CA ARG A 22 -13.08 24.60 39.96
C ARG A 22 -13.35 24.98 41.41
N TYR A 23 -12.35 25.50 42.13
CA TYR A 23 -12.54 25.98 43.50
C TYR A 23 -13.46 27.20 43.57
N GLU A 24 -13.24 28.20 42.70
CA GLU A 24 -14.13 29.37 42.61
C GLU A 24 -15.56 28.96 42.23
N HIS A 25 -15.72 28.05 41.27
CA HIS A 25 -17.04 27.50 40.90
C HIS A 25 -17.74 26.83 42.08
N LEU A 26 -17.02 26.07 42.91
CA LEU A 26 -17.58 25.41 44.09
C LEU A 26 -17.94 26.42 45.19
N LEU A 27 -17.18 27.51 45.34
CA LEU A 27 -17.52 28.60 46.26
C LEU A 27 -18.78 29.35 45.81
N ASP A 28 -18.87 29.70 44.52
CA ASP A 28 -20.05 30.36 43.96
C ASP A 28 -21.30 29.46 44.08
N GLU A 29 -21.16 28.14 43.85
CA GLU A 29 -22.26 27.18 44.02
C GLU A 29 -22.74 27.07 45.48
N ALA A 30 -21.81 27.07 46.44
CA ALA A 30 -22.13 27.04 47.86
C ALA A 30 -22.79 28.34 48.35
N GLN A 31 -22.31 29.50 47.90
CA GLN A 31 -22.92 30.81 48.19
C GLN A 31 -24.34 30.91 47.60
N ARG A 32 -24.52 30.49 46.34
CA ARG A 32 -25.83 30.43 45.68
C ARG A 32 -26.83 29.58 46.46
N LYS A 33 -26.40 28.41 46.96
CA LYS A 33 -27.25 27.52 47.75
C LYS A 33 -27.64 28.10 49.11
N ALA A 34 -26.82 29.00 49.68
CA ALA A 34 -27.08 29.67 50.94
C ALA A 34 -27.99 30.91 50.80
N GLU A 35 -27.91 31.65 49.69
CA GLU A 35 -28.69 32.88 49.45
C GLU A 35 -30.02 32.65 48.71
N GLY A 36 -30.25 31.47 48.11
CA GLY A 36 -31.55 31.13 47.51
C GLY A 36 -31.92 31.95 46.27
N LEU A 37 -30.92 32.47 45.54
CA LEU A 37 -31.12 33.24 44.31
C LEU A 37 -31.10 32.35 43.05
N ASP A 38 -32.10 32.55 42.18
CA ASP A 38 -32.25 31.86 40.88
C ASP A 38 -31.20 32.31 39.83
N GLU A 39 -31.02 31.45 38.82
CA GLU A 39 -29.84 31.25 37.95
C GLU A 39 -29.35 32.44 37.07
N GLU A 40 -29.97 33.61 37.11
CA GLU A 40 -29.85 34.60 36.01
C GLU A 40 -28.83 35.74 36.24
N ALA A 41 -28.19 35.81 37.42
CA ALA A 41 -27.41 37.01 37.84
C ALA A 41 -25.87 36.88 37.83
N THR A 42 -25.27 35.82 37.28
CA THR A 42 -23.82 35.55 37.47
C THR A 42 -22.90 35.93 36.30
N GLU A 43 -23.41 36.40 35.15
CA GLU A 43 -22.56 36.74 33.98
C GLU A 43 -21.71 38.02 34.13
N ALA A 44 -21.72 38.70 35.28
CA ALA A 44 -21.05 39.98 35.49
C ALA A 44 -19.54 39.90 35.80
N ARG A 45 -18.95 38.70 35.90
CA ARG A 45 -17.49 38.50 36.14
C ARG A 45 -16.68 38.10 34.90
N LYS A 46 -17.23 38.23 33.69
CA LYS A 46 -16.40 38.13 32.48
C LYS A 46 -15.46 39.33 32.41
N LEU A 47 -14.21 39.12 31.96
CA LEU A 47 -13.23 40.19 31.72
C LEU A 47 -13.91 41.39 31.03
N LYS A 48 -13.50 42.60 31.40
CA LYS A 48 -14.04 43.81 30.75
C LYS A 48 -13.86 43.68 29.24
N PRO A 49 -14.91 43.94 28.43
CA PRO A 49 -14.81 43.85 26.98
C PRO A 49 -13.62 44.68 26.47
N GLY A 50 -12.62 44.03 25.88
CA GLY A 50 -11.40 44.65 25.35
C GLY A 50 -10.10 44.31 26.09
N GLU A 51 -10.15 43.62 27.23
CA GLU A 51 -8.94 43.17 27.94
C GLU A 51 -8.44 41.81 27.41
N ILE A 52 -7.14 41.72 27.14
CA ILE A 52 -6.49 40.47 26.72
C ILE A 52 -6.47 39.52 27.91
N ASP A 53 -6.95 38.29 27.72
CA ASP A 53 -6.88 37.26 28.74
C ASP A 53 -5.42 37.02 29.17
N PRO A 54 -5.07 37.14 30.47
CA PRO A 54 -3.72 36.90 30.95
C PRO A 54 -3.27 35.43 30.82
N THR A 55 -4.19 34.47 30.66
CA THR A 55 -3.88 33.03 30.55
C THR A 55 -4.59 32.37 29.36
N PRO A 56 -4.25 32.70 28.11
CA PRO A 56 -4.91 32.12 26.94
C PRO A 56 -4.62 30.62 26.78
N GLU A 57 -3.47 30.14 27.27
CA GLU A 57 -3.03 28.73 27.19
C GLU A 57 -3.93 27.76 27.98
N THR A 58 -4.70 28.26 28.96
CA THR A 58 -5.59 27.42 29.76
C THR A 58 -6.95 27.20 29.09
N LYS A 59 -7.24 27.92 28.01
CA LYS A 59 -8.49 27.81 27.27
C LYS A 59 -8.41 26.70 26.21
N PRO A 60 -9.55 26.09 25.85
CA PRO A 60 -9.60 25.14 24.75
C PRO A 60 -9.23 25.84 23.44
N ALA A 61 -8.54 25.11 22.56
CA ALA A 61 -8.20 25.59 21.23
C ALA A 61 -9.46 25.88 20.42
N ARG A 62 -9.41 26.94 19.61
CA ARG A 62 -10.47 27.26 18.67
C ARG A 62 -10.47 26.23 17.53
N PRO A 63 -11.64 25.76 17.06
CA PRO A 63 -11.72 24.95 15.85
C PRO A 63 -11.20 25.71 14.63
N ASP A 64 -10.52 25.00 13.74
CA ASP A 64 -10.03 25.53 12.47
C ASP A 64 -11.20 26.07 11.61
N PRO A 65 -11.08 27.28 11.01
CA PRO A 65 -12.08 27.79 10.07
C PRO A 65 -12.14 26.92 8.79
N ILE A 66 -13.30 26.93 8.12
CA ILE A 66 -13.48 26.18 6.87
C ILE A 66 -12.59 26.73 5.76
N ASP A 67 -12.49 28.06 5.70
CA ASP A 67 -11.57 28.77 4.83
C ASP A 67 -10.39 29.24 5.68
N MET A 68 -9.31 28.45 5.65
CA MET A 68 -8.06 28.77 6.35
C MET A 68 -7.36 29.90 5.62
N ASP A 69 -6.87 30.88 6.36
CA ASP A 69 -6.13 32.00 5.77
C ASP A 69 -4.78 31.50 5.20
N ASP A 70 -4.20 32.28 4.28
CA ASP A 70 -2.94 31.94 3.60
C ASP A 70 -1.80 31.66 4.60
N ASP A 71 -1.76 32.40 5.72
CA ASP A 71 -0.75 32.26 6.78
C ASP A 71 -0.82 30.87 7.46
N GLU A 72 -2.01 30.35 7.72
CA GLU A 72 -2.19 29.05 8.38
C GLU A 72 -1.87 27.89 7.43
N LEU A 73 -2.24 28.02 6.17
CA LEU A 73 -1.87 27.08 5.12
C LEU A 73 -0.35 27.07 4.90
N GLU A 74 0.29 28.24 4.90
CA GLU A 74 1.75 28.35 4.80
C GLU A 74 2.42 27.69 6.00
N MET A 75 1.95 27.97 7.23
CA MET A 75 2.43 27.34 8.45
C MET A 75 2.31 25.81 8.42
N LEU A 76 1.18 25.26 7.98
CA LEU A 76 1.00 23.80 7.84
C LEU A 76 1.92 23.20 6.78
N SER A 77 2.11 23.90 5.66
CA SER A 77 3.02 23.46 4.60
C SER A 77 4.47 23.45 5.06
N GLU A 78 4.89 24.44 5.85
CA GLU A 78 6.22 24.52 6.44
C GLU A 78 6.42 23.40 7.48
N ALA A 79 5.44 23.19 8.36
CA ALA A 79 5.49 22.12 9.36
C ALA A 79 5.67 20.75 8.69
N ARG A 80 4.91 20.46 7.63
CA ARG A 80 5.05 19.22 6.84
C ARG A 80 6.44 19.11 6.21
N ALA A 81 6.96 20.20 5.64
CA ALA A 81 8.30 20.22 5.03
C ALA A 81 9.42 20.00 6.06
N ARG A 82 9.28 20.56 7.27
CA ARG A 82 10.23 20.36 8.38
C ARG A 82 10.21 18.92 8.88
N LEU A 83 9.02 18.33 9.09
CA LEU A 83 8.87 16.94 9.55
C LEU A 83 9.39 15.91 8.52
N ALA A 84 9.15 16.14 7.22
CA ALA A 84 9.63 15.25 6.17
C ALA A 84 11.16 15.31 6.00
N ASN A 85 11.79 16.42 6.39
CA ASN A 85 13.21 16.64 6.17
C ASN A 85 14.08 16.12 7.31
N THR A 86 14.62 14.92 7.15
CA THR A 86 15.59 14.33 8.09
C THR A 86 17.05 14.59 7.71
N GLN A 87 17.31 15.16 6.53
CA GLN A 87 18.66 15.30 5.98
C GLN A 87 19.27 16.67 6.27
N GLY A 88 20.49 16.66 6.82
CA GLY A 88 21.30 17.87 7.02
C GLY A 88 21.91 18.44 5.72
N LYS A 89 22.52 19.63 5.84
CA LYS A 89 23.13 20.37 4.71
C LYS A 89 24.17 19.53 3.94
N LYS A 90 25.01 18.77 4.65
CA LYS A 90 26.07 17.95 4.05
C LYS A 90 25.51 16.79 3.23
N ALA A 91 24.48 16.10 3.74
CA ALA A 91 23.80 15.02 3.02
C ALA A 91 23.14 15.54 1.73
N LYS A 92 22.40 16.66 1.82
CA LYS A 92 21.79 17.31 0.65
C LYS A 92 22.82 17.76 -0.38
N ARG A 93 23.95 18.34 0.07
CA ARG A 93 25.07 18.71 -0.82
C ARG A 93 25.64 17.49 -1.53
N LYS A 94 25.96 16.43 -0.78
CA LYS A 94 26.52 15.18 -1.33
C LYS A 94 25.56 14.49 -2.31
N ALA A 95 24.26 14.53 -2.05
CA ALA A 95 23.23 14.02 -2.96
C ALA A 95 23.21 14.80 -4.28
N ARG A 96 23.24 16.14 -4.22
CA ARG A 96 23.35 16.99 -5.43
C ARG A 96 24.67 16.79 -6.17
N GLU A 97 25.78 16.66 -5.45
CA GLU A 97 27.09 16.37 -6.05
C GLU A 97 27.11 15.01 -6.75
N ARG A 98 26.48 13.98 -6.17
CA ARG A 98 26.31 12.67 -6.82
C ARG A 98 25.52 12.79 -8.12
N GLN A 99 24.37 13.48 -8.11
CA GLN A 99 23.56 13.71 -9.30
C GLN A 99 24.32 14.48 -10.39
N LEU A 100 25.05 15.54 -10.01
CA LEU A 100 25.87 16.31 -10.94
C LEU A 100 27.04 15.47 -11.49
N SER A 101 27.64 14.61 -10.68
CA SER A 101 28.68 13.68 -11.11
C SER A 101 28.15 12.66 -12.12
N ASP A 102 26.98 12.08 -11.86
CA ASP A 102 26.33 11.13 -12.77
C ASP A 102 25.95 11.82 -14.09
N ALA A 103 25.41 13.04 -14.05
CA ALA A 103 25.12 13.85 -15.23
C ALA A 103 26.39 14.17 -16.06
N ARG A 104 27.48 14.56 -15.39
CA ARG A 104 28.78 14.80 -16.05
C ARG A 104 29.34 13.52 -16.68
N ARG A 105 29.21 12.37 -15.99
CA ARG A 105 29.64 11.07 -16.49
C ARG A 105 28.86 10.69 -17.74
N LEU A 106 27.54 10.84 -17.75
CA LEU A 106 26.68 10.56 -18.91
C LEU A 106 27.01 11.47 -20.10
N ALA A 107 27.14 12.78 -19.87
CA ALA A 107 27.52 13.73 -20.94
C ALA A 107 28.91 13.41 -21.53
N SER A 108 29.87 13.04 -20.68
CA SER A 108 31.21 12.65 -21.12
C SER A 108 31.21 11.31 -21.87
N LEU A 109 30.35 10.37 -21.47
CA LEU A 109 30.15 9.09 -22.16
C LEU A 109 29.51 9.30 -23.53
N GLN A 110 28.51 10.17 -23.63
CA GLN A 110 27.88 10.53 -24.89
C GLN A 110 28.90 11.11 -25.86
N LYS A 111 29.66 12.13 -25.45
CA LYS A 111 30.73 12.72 -26.28
C LYS A 111 31.76 11.67 -26.70
N ARG A 112 32.14 10.76 -25.80
CA ARG A 112 33.07 9.68 -26.13
C ARG A 112 32.48 8.71 -27.15
N ARG A 113 31.20 8.37 -27.03
CA ARG A 113 30.50 7.50 -27.98
C ARG A 113 30.46 8.17 -29.36
N GLU A 114 30.14 9.45 -29.42
CA GLU A 114 30.14 10.25 -30.66
C GLU A 114 31.54 10.31 -31.30
N MET A 115 32.59 10.60 -30.52
CA MET A 115 33.97 10.61 -31.01
C MET A 115 34.42 9.24 -31.52
N ARG A 116 34.09 8.15 -30.79
CA ARG A 116 34.39 6.78 -31.23
C ARG A 116 33.61 6.37 -32.47
N ALA A 117 32.33 6.76 -32.56
CA ALA A 117 31.51 6.52 -33.75
C ALA A 117 32.05 7.28 -34.98
N ALA A 118 32.62 8.47 -34.77
CA ALA A 118 33.36 9.22 -35.79
C ALA A 118 34.78 8.67 -36.07
N GLY A 119 35.18 7.56 -35.43
CA GLY A 119 36.50 6.95 -35.61
C GLY A 119 37.67 7.70 -34.95
N LEU A 120 37.39 8.75 -34.17
CA LEU A 120 38.42 9.53 -33.47
C LEU A 120 38.88 8.80 -32.22
N ALA A 121 40.16 8.38 -32.20
CA ALA A 121 40.78 7.72 -31.07
C ALA A 121 40.91 8.69 -29.87
N PHE A 122 39.97 8.59 -28.93
CA PHE A 122 40.01 9.35 -27.68
C PHE A 122 40.67 8.54 -26.56
N ALA A 123 41.96 8.79 -26.31
CA ALA A 123 42.66 8.26 -25.15
C ALA A 123 42.33 9.10 -23.90
N ARG A 124 41.81 8.46 -22.86
CA ARG A 124 41.57 9.13 -21.58
C ARG A 124 42.91 9.40 -20.91
N LYS A 125 43.24 10.67 -20.64
CA LYS A 125 44.35 11.04 -19.77
C LYS A 125 43.95 10.84 -18.30
N PHE A 126 43.86 9.59 -17.86
CA PHE A 126 43.77 9.29 -16.43
C PHE A 126 45.20 9.19 -15.90
N LYS A 127 45.57 10.08 -14.98
CA LYS A 127 46.76 9.91 -14.17
C LYS A 127 46.27 9.61 -12.75
N PRO A 128 46.42 8.37 -12.24
CA PRO A 128 46.07 8.08 -10.87
C PRO A 128 46.86 9.02 -9.96
N LYS A 129 46.20 9.53 -8.91
CA LYS A 129 46.91 10.27 -7.88
C LYS A 129 47.84 9.32 -7.13
N ARG A 130 48.89 9.84 -6.50
CA ARG A 130 49.76 9.06 -5.61
C ARG A 130 48.89 8.34 -4.57
N ASN A 131 49.02 7.01 -4.49
CA ASN A 131 48.23 6.07 -3.68
C ASN A 131 46.81 5.74 -4.19
N GLN A 132 46.48 6.04 -5.44
CA GLN A 132 45.23 5.61 -6.07
C GLN A 132 45.49 4.36 -6.93
N ILE A 133 44.96 3.21 -6.49
CA ILE A 133 45.05 1.94 -7.22
C ILE A 133 44.04 1.95 -8.37
N ASP A 134 44.46 1.50 -9.56
CA ASP A 134 43.54 1.22 -10.66
C ASP A 134 43.01 -0.21 -10.56
N TYR A 135 41.77 -0.31 -10.07
CA TYR A 135 41.05 -1.57 -9.91
C TYR A 135 40.85 -2.35 -11.23
N SER A 136 41.08 -1.72 -12.38
CA SER A 136 40.92 -2.35 -13.71
C SER A 136 42.24 -2.94 -14.23
N GLU A 137 43.39 -2.41 -13.80
CA GLU A 137 44.72 -2.84 -14.25
C GLU A 137 45.27 -3.98 -13.40
N GLU A 138 45.02 -3.96 -12.08
CA GLU A 138 45.51 -4.96 -11.13
C GLU A 138 44.46 -5.33 -10.09
N ILE A 139 44.59 -6.51 -9.48
CA ILE A 139 43.78 -6.93 -8.34
C ILE A 139 44.33 -6.23 -7.09
N PRO A 140 43.61 -5.28 -6.48
CA PRO A 140 44.12 -4.56 -5.32
C PRO A 140 44.29 -5.49 -4.13
N PHE A 141 45.44 -5.40 -3.45
CA PHE A 141 45.75 -6.18 -2.25
C PHE A 141 45.54 -7.69 -2.46
N GLU A 142 46.00 -8.22 -3.60
CA GLU A 142 45.92 -9.64 -3.90
C GLU A 142 46.57 -10.46 -2.78
N LYS A 143 45.79 -11.37 -2.20
CA LYS A 143 46.28 -12.38 -1.27
C LYS A 143 46.24 -13.71 -1.99
N HIS A 144 47.39 -14.19 -2.41
CA HIS A 144 47.47 -15.50 -3.06
C HIS A 144 46.94 -16.59 -2.13
N VAL A 145 46.16 -17.51 -2.71
CA VAL A 145 45.63 -18.67 -1.99
C VAL A 145 46.82 -19.51 -1.53
N PRO A 146 46.91 -19.89 -0.23
CA PRO A 146 47.99 -20.72 0.24
C PRO A 146 47.96 -22.07 -0.48
N ALA A 147 49.12 -22.62 -0.81
CA ALA A 147 49.22 -23.91 -1.50
C ALA A 147 48.52 -25.01 -0.68
N GLY A 148 47.54 -25.66 -1.29
CA GLY A 148 46.78 -26.76 -0.69
C GLY A 148 47.40 -28.13 -0.97
N PHE A 149 46.72 -29.19 -0.52
CA PHE A 149 47.12 -30.59 -0.77
C PHE A 149 46.78 -31.08 -2.19
N HIS A 150 45.86 -30.42 -2.87
CA HIS A 150 45.48 -30.71 -4.26
C HIS A 150 46.09 -29.68 -5.21
N ASP A 151 46.45 -30.11 -6.42
CA ASP A 151 47.00 -29.25 -7.46
C ASP A 151 45.88 -28.42 -8.11
N PRO A 152 45.87 -27.08 -7.96
CA PRO A 152 44.84 -26.21 -8.55
C PRO A 152 45.02 -26.00 -10.06
N SER A 153 46.04 -26.58 -10.69
CA SER A 153 46.32 -26.42 -12.13
C SER A 153 45.23 -27.04 -13.03
N GLU A 154 44.44 -27.98 -12.51
CA GLU A 154 43.34 -28.62 -13.25
C GLU A 154 42.03 -27.79 -13.22
N ASP A 155 41.89 -26.84 -12.29
CA ASP A 155 40.70 -26.00 -12.16
C ASP A 155 40.64 -24.94 -13.27
N ARG A 156 39.74 -25.14 -14.23
CA ARG A 156 39.46 -24.17 -15.29
C ARG A 156 38.21 -23.37 -14.92
N TYR A 157 38.35 -22.07 -14.73
CA TYR A 157 37.21 -21.18 -14.62
C TYR A 157 36.72 -20.77 -16.01
N VAL A 158 35.41 -20.85 -16.25
CA VAL A 158 34.80 -20.30 -17.47
C VAL A 158 34.69 -18.80 -17.29
N VAL A 159 35.38 -18.03 -18.14
CA VAL A 159 35.20 -16.57 -18.22
C VAL A 159 33.85 -16.34 -18.87
N GLU A 160 32.78 -16.29 -18.07
CA GLU A 160 31.51 -15.77 -18.56
C GLU A 160 31.67 -14.31 -18.93
N ASP A 161 30.96 -13.88 -19.96
CA ASP A 161 31.11 -12.58 -20.57
C ASP A 161 30.72 -11.49 -19.55
N ALA A 162 31.72 -10.97 -18.83
CA ALA A 162 31.52 -10.10 -17.67
C ALA A 162 30.69 -8.85 -17.99
N ASN A 163 30.70 -8.43 -19.26
CA ASN A 163 29.88 -7.34 -19.75
C ASN A 163 28.37 -7.69 -19.74
N GLN A 164 27.99 -8.89 -20.13
CA GLN A 164 26.58 -9.31 -20.17
C GLN A 164 26.03 -9.40 -18.74
N ARG A 165 26.78 -10.03 -17.84
CA ARG A 165 26.46 -10.09 -16.41
C ARG A 165 26.35 -8.71 -15.74
N ALA A 166 27.27 -7.80 -16.06
CA ALA A 166 27.21 -6.44 -15.52
C ALA A 166 25.98 -5.66 -16.05
N ILE A 167 25.55 -5.92 -17.28
CA ILE A 167 24.33 -5.35 -17.86
C ILE A 167 23.09 -5.93 -17.16
N GLU A 168 23.02 -7.25 -16.98
CA GLU A 168 21.94 -7.94 -16.28
C GLU A 168 21.81 -7.48 -14.82
N ASP A 169 22.91 -7.41 -14.08
CA ASP A 169 22.92 -6.92 -12.69
C ASP A 169 22.49 -5.45 -12.57
N HIS A 170 22.80 -4.63 -13.58
CA HIS A 170 22.33 -3.25 -13.62
C HIS A 170 20.83 -3.12 -13.98
N GLN A 171 20.28 -4.11 -14.69
CA GLN A 171 18.86 -4.16 -15.05
C GLN A 171 17.98 -4.76 -13.94
N LYS A 172 18.55 -5.55 -13.02
CA LYS A 172 17.82 -6.08 -11.88
C LYS A 172 17.20 -4.93 -11.06
N PRO A 173 15.88 -4.99 -10.77
CA PRO A 173 15.21 -3.94 -10.01
C PRO A 173 15.81 -3.84 -8.61
N ARG A 174 15.92 -2.62 -8.10
CA ARG A 174 16.46 -2.43 -6.75
C ARG A 174 15.47 -2.99 -5.74
N GLY A 175 15.97 -3.52 -4.61
CA GLY A 175 15.09 -4.07 -3.56
C GLY A 175 13.97 -3.11 -3.11
N ARG A 176 14.20 -1.79 -3.14
CA ARG A 176 13.18 -0.77 -2.87
C ARG A 176 12.09 -0.66 -3.94
N GLU A 177 12.43 -0.89 -5.20
CA GLU A 177 11.47 -0.86 -6.32
C GLU A 177 10.55 -2.08 -6.23
N ILE A 178 11.12 -3.27 -5.99
CA ILE A 178 10.38 -4.51 -5.74
C ILE A 178 9.42 -4.33 -4.54
N GLU A 179 9.92 -3.79 -3.43
CA GLU A 179 9.11 -3.53 -2.23
C GLU A 179 7.99 -2.51 -2.47
N MET A 180 8.25 -1.45 -3.26
CA MET A 180 7.22 -0.46 -3.62
C MET A 180 6.15 -1.05 -4.52
N GLU A 181 6.53 -1.92 -5.45
CA GLU A 181 5.61 -2.63 -6.33
C GLU A 181 4.70 -3.57 -5.56
N MET A 182 5.27 -4.40 -4.67
CA MET A 182 4.50 -5.24 -3.75
C MET A 182 3.53 -4.42 -2.88
N ARG A 183 3.97 -3.27 -2.34
CA ARG A 183 3.07 -2.37 -1.59
C ARG A 183 1.98 -1.75 -2.46
N ARG A 184 2.26 -1.47 -3.73
CA ARG A 184 1.27 -0.95 -4.67
C ARG A 184 0.21 -2.01 -4.94
N GLU A 185 0.64 -3.23 -5.22
CA GLU A 185 -0.26 -4.37 -5.42
C GLU A 185 -1.13 -4.63 -4.20
N ASP A 186 -0.57 -4.63 -2.99
CA ASP A 186 -1.33 -4.81 -1.76
C ASP A 186 -2.35 -3.70 -1.55
N ARG A 187 -1.98 -2.44 -1.85
CA ARG A 187 -2.91 -1.30 -1.80
C ARG A 187 -4.04 -1.45 -2.80
N GLU A 188 -3.74 -1.89 -4.02
CA GLU A 188 -4.74 -2.14 -5.05
C GLU A 188 -5.66 -3.30 -4.70
N LYS A 189 -5.13 -4.39 -4.15
CA LYS A 189 -5.91 -5.52 -3.62
C LYS A 189 -6.85 -5.05 -2.52
N LEU A 190 -6.36 -4.26 -1.56
CA LEU A 190 -7.18 -3.71 -0.47
C LEU A 190 -8.25 -2.74 -0.98
N LYS A 191 -7.92 -1.90 -1.96
CA LYS A 191 -8.86 -0.99 -2.61
C LYS A 191 -9.96 -1.75 -3.35
N LYS A 192 -9.60 -2.78 -4.12
CA LYS A 192 -10.57 -3.66 -4.82
C LYS A 192 -11.49 -4.38 -3.84
N ARG A 193 -10.96 -4.94 -2.74
CA ARG A 193 -11.78 -5.57 -1.68
C ARG A 193 -12.73 -4.58 -1.00
N LYS A 194 -12.30 -3.33 -0.81
CA LYS A 194 -13.14 -2.26 -0.27
C LYS A 194 -14.25 -1.86 -1.25
N GLU A 195 -13.93 -1.73 -2.54
CA GLU A 195 -14.90 -1.39 -3.61
C GLU A 195 -15.89 -2.53 -3.89
N GLN A 196 -15.48 -3.78 -3.71
CA GLN A 196 -16.32 -4.97 -3.83
C GLN A 196 -17.23 -5.19 -2.60
N GLY A 197 -17.21 -4.31 -1.59
CA GLY A 197 -18.13 -4.35 -0.45
C GLY A 197 -17.85 -5.45 0.58
N GLU A 198 -16.75 -6.20 0.47
CA GLU A 198 -16.37 -7.20 1.49
C GLU A 198 -16.06 -6.56 2.85
N ALA A 199 -15.64 -5.30 2.87
CA ALA A 199 -15.39 -4.58 4.12
C ALA A 199 -16.67 -4.37 4.94
N ASP A 200 -17.80 -4.11 4.27
CA ASP A 200 -19.11 -4.01 4.94
C ASP A 200 -19.64 -5.39 5.35
N ALA A 201 -19.19 -6.48 4.72
CA ALA A 201 -19.53 -7.85 5.14
C ALA A 201 -18.79 -8.31 6.42
N VAL A 202 -17.59 -7.78 6.67
CA VAL A 202 -16.85 -8.05 7.93
C VAL A 202 -17.46 -7.30 9.12
N PHE A 203 -17.97 -6.08 8.91
CA PHE A 203 -18.70 -5.35 9.95
C PHE A 203 -20.19 -5.75 10.04
N ASN A 204 -20.79 -6.30 8.97
CA ASN A 204 -22.12 -6.94 8.98
C ASN A 204 -22.09 -8.43 9.33
N ILE A 205 -21.12 -8.90 10.12
CA ILE A 205 -21.30 -10.16 10.86
C ILE A 205 -22.35 -9.88 11.96
N LYS A 206 -23.61 -9.77 11.53
CA LYS A 206 -24.76 -10.03 12.39
C LYS A 206 -24.49 -11.38 13.03
N GLU A 207 -24.43 -11.37 14.35
CA GLU A 207 -24.44 -12.51 15.26
C GLU A 207 -24.80 -13.81 14.54
N LYS A 208 -23.80 -14.61 14.15
CA LYS A 208 -24.06 -15.97 13.68
C LYS A 208 -24.76 -16.69 14.85
N LYS A 209 -26.08 -16.89 14.73
CA LYS A 209 -26.85 -17.67 15.70
C LYS A 209 -26.20 -19.05 15.79
N ARG A 210 -25.59 -19.33 16.94
CA ARG A 210 -24.87 -20.57 17.21
C ARG A 210 -25.79 -21.76 16.92
N SER A 211 -25.30 -22.77 16.20
CA SER A 211 -26.06 -24.02 15.99
C SER A 211 -26.40 -24.65 17.35
N LYS A 212 -27.62 -25.18 17.49
CA LYS A 212 -28.09 -25.84 18.72
C LYS A 212 -27.10 -26.94 19.12
N LEU A 213 -26.61 -26.86 20.36
CA LEU A 213 -25.66 -27.81 20.93
C LEU A 213 -26.33 -29.18 21.06
N VAL A 214 -25.96 -30.11 20.18
CA VAL A 214 -26.32 -31.53 20.31
C VAL A 214 -25.26 -32.16 21.19
N LEU A 215 -25.59 -32.36 22.47
CA LEU A 215 -24.74 -33.09 23.40
C LEU A 215 -24.91 -34.61 23.17
N PRO A 216 -23.86 -35.42 23.42
CA PRO A 216 -23.98 -36.87 23.45
C PRO A 216 -24.99 -37.33 24.50
N GLU A 217 -25.72 -38.41 24.22
CA GLU A 217 -26.68 -38.97 25.17
C GLU A 217 -26.00 -39.36 26.49
N PRO A 218 -26.65 -39.11 27.64
CA PRO A 218 -26.06 -39.34 28.96
C PRO A 218 -25.72 -40.82 29.14
N GLN A 219 -24.48 -41.10 29.57
CA GLN A 219 -23.93 -42.45 29.75
C GLN A 219 -24.33 -43.12 31.08
N ILE A 220 -25.29 -42.55 31.81
CA ILE A 220 -25.70 -43.04 33.13
C ILE A 220 -27.09 -43.65 32.97
N SER A 221 -27.23 -44.91 33.37
CA SER A 221 -28.53 -45.59 33.33
C SER A 221 -29.45 -45.09 34.44
N ASP A 222 -30.76 -45.04 34.22
CA ASP A 222 -31.74 -44.53 35.22
C ASP A 222 -31.64 -45.27 36.57
N ARG A 223 -31.16 -46.51 36.57
CA ARG A 223 -30.88 -47.29 37.80
C ARG A 223 -29.74 -46.71 38.63
N GLU A 224 -28.68 -46.23 38.00
CA GLU A 224 -27.57 -45.58 38.69
C GLU A 224 -28.00 -44.23 39.26
N LEU A 225 -28.91 -43.56 38.55
CA LEU A 225 -29.52 -42.30 38.99
C LEU A 225 -30.42 -42.51 40.23
N GLU A 226 -31.23 -43.58 40.25
CA GLU A 226 -32.01 -43.98 41.43
C GLU A 226 -31.12 -44.37 42.61
N GLN A 227 -29.98 -45.03 42.36
CA GLN A 227 -29.02 -45.37 43.42
C GLN A 227 -28.33 -44.13 44.00
N ILE A 228 -27.98 -43.14 43.18
CA ILE A 228 -27.41 -41.86 43.64
C ILE A 228 -28.43 -41.09 44.47
N VAL A 229 -29.70 -41.06 44.05
CA VAL A 229 -30.80 -40.44 44.82
C VAL A 229 -31.02 -41.17 46.14
N LYS A 230 -30.96 -42.51 46.16
CA LYS A 230 -31.13 -43.31 47.37
C LYS A 230 -29.96 -43.15 48.35
N ILE A 231 -28.73 -42.98 47.84
CA ILE A 231 -27.55 -42.63 48.65
C ILE A 231 -27.68 -41.22 49.24
N GLY A 232 -28.15 -40.25 48.44
CA GLY A 232 -28.45 -38.90 48.92
C GLY A 232 -29.53 -38.86 50.00
N HIS A 233 -30.60 -39.62 49.83
CA HIS A 233 -31.71 -39.70 50.78
C HIS A 233 -31.33 -40.47 52.07
N ALA A 234 -30.39 -41.40 52.00
CA ALA A 234 -29.80 -42.07 53.16
C ALA A 234 -28.84 -41.16 53.94
N SER A 235 -28.11 -40.26 53.26
CA SER A 235 -27.26 -39.28 53.94
C SER A 235 -28.06 -38.16 54.64
N ASP A 236 -29.23 -37.78 54.10
CA ASP A 236 -30.09 -36.76 54.74
C ASP A 236 -30.93 -37.34 55.90
N SER A 237 -31.35 -38.61 55.84
CA SER A 237 -32.10 -39.22 56.95
C SER A 237 -31.24 -39.40 58.21
N VAL A 238 -29.93 -39.65 58.07
CA VAL A 238 -28.98 -39.72 59.21
C VAL A 238 -28.78 -38.34 59.87
N ARG A 239 -28.96 -37.24 59.14
CA ARG A 239 -28.89 -35.87 59.70
C ARG A 239 -30.16 -35.47 60.45
N GLN A 240 -31.32 -35.99 60.10
CA GLN A 240 -32.59 -35.68 60.79
C GLN A 240 -32.74 -36.34 62.17
N TYR A 241 -31.99 -37.41 62.48
CA TYR A 241 -32.04 -38.08 63.78
C TYR A 241 -30.97 -37.61 64.78
N ILE A 242 -30.11 -36.66 64.41
CA ILE A 242 -29.02 -36.15 65.26
C ILE A 242 -29.17 -34.64 65.42
N ASP A 243 -30.16 -34.24 66.21
CA ASP A 243 -30.33 -32.86 66.66
C ASP A 243 -30.05 -32.81 68.17
N GLY A 244 -28.94 -32.17 68.57
CA GLY A 244 -28.67 -31.83 69.97
C GLY A 244 -27.50 -32.51 70.69
N THR A 245 -26.33 -32.72 70.07
CA THR A 245 -25.11 -33.05 70.86
C THR A 245 -23.83 -32.43 70.24
N ALA A 246 -22.93 -31.93 71.10
CA ALA A 246 -21.82 -31.02 70.79
C ALA A 246 -20.64 -31.60 69.96
N THR A 247 -20.87 -32.61 69.13
CA THR A 247 -19.87 -33.23 68.25
C THR A 247 -20.13 -32.99 66.75
N SER A 248 -21.13 -32.17 66.38
CA SER A 248 -21.44 -31.85 64.96
C SER A 248 -20.33 -31.06 64.23
N GLY A 249 -19.37 -30.47 64.95
CA GLY A 249 -18.23 -29.75 64.39
C GLY A 249 -17.06 -30.62 63.90
N LEU A 250 -17.13 -31.95 64.03
CA LEU A 250 -16.09 -32.88 63.55
C LEU A 250 -16.47 -33.65 62.27
N LEU A 251 -17.67 -33.43 61.73
CA LEU A 251 -18.10 -33.93 60.41
C LEU A 251 -18.19 -32.77 59.42
N THR A 252 -17.04 -32.12 59.18
CA THR A 252 -16.88 -31.14 58.12
C THR A 252 -16.77 -31.81 56.75
N ASP A 253 -17.75 -31.48 55.91
CA ASP A 253 -17.61 -31.13 54.48
C ASP A 253 -17.09 -32.17 53.47
N TYR A 254 -17.73 -33.33 53.41
CA TYR A 254 -17.75 -34.11 52.16
C TYR A 254 -18.72 -33.54 51.10
N THR A 255 -19.63 -32.63 51.49
CA THR A 255 -20.54 -31.94 50.56
C THR A 255 -19.86 -30.81 49.77
N GLU A 256 -18.75 -30.28 50.27
CA GLU A 256 -18.03 -29.17 49.63
C GLU A 256 -17.13 -29.68 48.49
N SER A 257 -16.58 -30.90 48.60
CA SER A 257 -15.83 -31.56 47.51
C SER A 257 -16.72 -31.96 46.32
N ALA A 258 -17.96 -32.42 46.57
CA ALA A 258 -18.90 -32.78 45.50
C ALA A 258 -19.51 -31.55 44.81
N ARG A 259 -19.75 -30.44 45.53
CA ARG A 259 -20.18 -29.16 44.93
C ARG A 259 -19.04 -28.42 44.24
N ALA A 260 -17.81 -28.51 44.73
CA ALA A 260 -16.63 -27.88 44.10
C ALA A 260 -16.37 -28.43 42.69
N ASN A 261 -16.56 -29.74 42.47
CA ASN A 261 -16.40 -30.34 41.13
C ASN A 261 -17.50 -29.94 40.13
N ALA A 262 -18.73 -29.63 40.58
CA ALA A 262 -19.81 -29.17 39.70
C ALA A 262 -19.76 -27.66 39.40
N VAL A 263 -19.10 -26.87 40.26
CA VAL A 263 -18.94 -25.41 40.07
C VAL A 263 -17.71 -25.06 39.22
N ALA A 264 -16.70 -25.94 39.14
CA ALA A 264 -15.49 -25.76 38.35
C ALA A 264 -15.70 -25.70 36.81
N ALA A 265 -16.88 -26.05 36.31
CA ALA A 265 -17.22 -26.00 34.88
C ALA A 265 -17.95 -24.71 34.43
N ARG A 266 -18.12 -23.71 35.30
CA ARG A 266 -18.64 -22.39 34.92
C ARG A 266 -17.53 -21.34 34.99
N THR A 267 -17.36 -20.60 33.89
CA THR A 267 -16.48 -19.43 33.83
C THR A 267 -16.77 -18.49 35.01
N MET A 268 -15.81 -18.29 35.91
CA MET A 268 -15.95 -17.32 37.00
C MET A 268 -16.12 -15.92 36.40
N ARG A 269 -17.25 -15.25 36.67
CA ARG A 269 -17.39 -13.81 36.39
C ARG A 269 -16.38 -13.06 37.25
N THR A 270 -15.73 -12.07 36.67
CA THR A 270 -14.94 -11.08 37.41
C THR A 270 -15.81 -10.50 38.53
N PRO A 271 -15.32 -10.44 39.79
CA PRO A 271 -16.05 -9.75 40.85
C PRO A 271 -16.27 -8.29 40.44
N MET A 272 -17.45 -7.76 40.72
CA MET A 272 -17.78 -6.37 40.47
C MET A 272 -16.80 -5.48 41.26
N PRO A 273 -16.07 -4.55 40.61
CA PRO A 273 -15.13 -3.69 41.34
C PRO A 273 -15.92 -2.81 42.30
N LYS A 274 -15.59 -2.87 43.60
CA LYS A 274 -16.12 -1.94 44.60
C LYS A 274 -15.43 -0.58 44.41
N ASP A 275 -16.21 0.49 44.48
CA ASP A 275 -15.71 1.84 44.27
C ASP A 275 -14.87 2.28 45.49
N THR A 276 -13.54 2.19 45.37
CA THR A 276 -12.60 2.41 46.47
C THR A 276 -12.61 3.85 46.97
N ILE A 277 -13.03 4.80 46.11
CA ILE A 277 -13.13 6.22 46.47
C ILE A 277 -14.34 6.46 47.38
N GLN A 278 -15.47 5.81 47.10
CA GLN A 278 -16.67 5.93 47.94
C GLN A 278 -16.43 5.35 49.34
N MET A 279 -15.81 4.16 49.42
CA MET A 279 -15.47 3.53 50.70
C MET A 279 -14.47 4.36 51.53
N GLU A 280 -13.56 5.08 50.88
CA GLU A 280 -12.61 5.97 51.58
C GLU A 280 -13.30 7.24 52.11
N ILE A 281 -14.25 7.81 51.35
CA ILE A 281 -15.06 8.94 51.80
C ILE A 281 -15.91 8.54 53.02
N GLU A 282 -16.48 7.34 53.02
CA GLU A 282 -17.21 6.79 54.17
C GLU A 282 -16.29 6.60 55.39
N ASN A 283 -15.06 6.10 55.21
CA ASN A 283 -14.06 6.01 56.27
C ASN A 283 -13.67 7.40 56.83
N ILE A 284 -13.47 8.39 55.97
CA ILE A 284 -13.12 9.77 56.38
C ILE A 284 -14.28 10.41 57.14
N MET A 285 -15.51 10.22 56.67
CA MET A 285 -16.71 10.72 57.35
C MET A 285 -16.92 10.04 58.72
N ALA A 286 -16.65 8.74 58.80
CA ALA A 286 -16.67 7.98 60.05
C ALA A 286 -15.58 8.46 61.03
N LEU A 287 -14.38 8.81 60.55
CA LEU A 287 -13.29 9.36 61.36
C LEU A 287 -13.54 10.81 61.79
N GLN A 288 -14.10 11.64 60.91
CA GLN A 288 -14.39 13.05 61.21
C GLN A 288 -15.47 13.22 62.29
N ASN A 289 -16.37 12.23 62.40
CA ASN A 289 -17.42 12.21 63.42
C ASN A 289 -16.97 11.54 64.73
N THR A 290 -15.73 11.04 64.84
CA THR A 290 -15.22 10.44 66.09
C THR A 290 -14.55 11.48 66.99
N GLU A 291 -15.02 11.58 68.25
CA GLU A 291 -14.38 12.41 69.27
C GLU A 291 -13.03 11.81 69.72
N SER A 292 -12.13 12.67 70.22
CA SER A 292 -10.73 12.32 70.53
C SER A 292 -10.55 11.01 71.33
N VAL A 293 -9.54 10.24 70.95
CA VAL A 293 -9.16 8.92 71.53
C VAL A 293 -8.95 8.93 73.05
N LEU A 294 -8.79 10.10 73.67
CA LEU A 294 -8.58 10.27 75.11
C LEU A 294 -9.84 9.96 75.95
N LYS A 295 -11.02 9.92 75.34
CA LYS A 295 -12.30 9.71 76.05
C LYS A 295 -12.65 8.24 76.32
N GLY A 296 -11.90 7.29 75.74
CA GLY A 296 -12.10 5.84 75.92
C GLY A 296 -13.41 5.32 75.32
N GLY A 297 -13.32 4.54 74.24
CA GLY A 297 -14.48 3.94 73.57
C GLY A 297 -14.06 2.86 72.57
N ILE A 298 -15.04 2.08 72.10
CA ILE A 298 -14.81 1.03 71.09
C ILE A 298 -14.63 1.71 69.73
N ASN A 299 -13.53 1.41 69.04
CA ASN A 299 -13.21 2.01 67.73
C ASN A 299 -14.29 1.72 66.68
N THR A 300 -14.61 2.71 65.84
CA THR A 300 -15.51 2.56 64.70
C THR A 300 -14.92 1.60 63.66
N PRO A 301 -15.70 0.63 63.14
CA PRO A 301 -15.21 -0.31 62.14
C PRO A 301 -14.95 0.42 60.81
N LEU A 302 -13.70 0.39 60.35
CA LEU A 302 -13.28 1.00 59.08
C LEU A 302 -13.16 -0.06 57.99
N HIS A 303 -13.43 0.32 56.75
CA HIS A 303 -13.20 -0.52 55.59
C HIS A 303 -11.70 -0.53 55.22
N GLU A 304 -11.10 -1.72 55.03
CA GLU A 304 -9.71 -1.84 54.58
C GLU A 304 -9.57 -1.43 53.10
N THR A 305 -9.04 -0.23 52.85
CA THR A 305 -8.72 0.28 51.51
C THR A 305 -7.19 0.28 51.29
N GLU A 306 -6.73 -0.03 50.08
CA GLU A 306 -5.29 -0.11 49.76
C GLU A 306 -4.61 1.26 49.60
N LEU A 307 -5.37 2.35 49.72
CA LEU A 307 -4.86 3.72 49.51
C LEU A 307 -3.93 4.18 50.65
N GLY A 308 -4.05 3.59 51.84
CA GLY A 308 -3.27 3.95 53.03
C GLY A 308 -1.92 3.22 53.20
N LYS A 309 -1.52 2.32 52.29
CA LYS A 309 -0.36 1.41 52.51
C LYS A 309 1.00 1.90 51.95
N GLY A 310 1.11 3.11 51.40
CA GLY A 310 2.42 3.69 51.07
C GLY A 310 2.40 4.82 50.05
N VAL A 311 3.54 5.53 49.97
CA VAL A 311 3.78 6.71 49.10
C VAL A 311 4.01 6.34 47.62
N LEU A 312 4.16 5.05 47.31
CA LEU A 312 4.39 4.56 45.95
C LEU A 312 3.16 3.80 45.44
N PRO A 313 2.64 4.09 44.23
CA PRO A 313 1.55 3.32 43.66
C PRO A 313 2.00 1.89 43.36
N THR A 314 1.39 0.90 44.01
CA THR A 314 1.59 -0.51 43.69
C THR A 314 0.86 -0.86 42.39
N PRO A 315 1.53 -1.40 41.35
CA PRO A 315 0.85 -1.76 40.11
C PRO A 315 -0.06 -2.99 40.34
N LYS A 316 -1.38 -2.80 40.20
CA LYS A 316 -2.34 -3.92 40.10
C LYS A 316 -2.24 -4.54 38.72
N ILE A 317 -1.55 -5.67 38.62
CA ILE A 317 -1.53 -6.51 37.42
C ILE A 317 -2.87 -7.26 37.37
N LEU A 318 -3.75 -6.88 36.44
CA LEU A 318 -4.97 -7.64 36.15
C LEU A 318 -4.56 -8.96 35.49
N ALA A 319 -4.49 -10.03 36.29
CA ALA A 319 -4.25 -11.38 35.80
C ALA A 319 -5.52 -11.92 35.13
N THR A 320 -5.48 -12.12 33.83
CA THR A 320 -6.47 -12.95 33.13
C THR A 320 -6.26 -14.41 33.53
N PRO A 321 -7.28 -15.15 34.01
CA PRO A 321 -7.09 -16.54 34.39
C PRO A 321 -6.81 -17.39 33.15
N ASN A 322 -5.61 -17.96 33.12
CA ASN A 322 -5.12 -18.88 32.10
C ASN A 322 -5.85 -20.23 32.25
N THR A 323 -6.74 -20.57 31.33
CA THR A 323 -7.65 -21.74 31.42
C THR A 323 -6.96 -23.09 31.18
N VAL A 324 -5.64 -23.14 30.98
CA VAL A 324 -4.94 -24.36 30.55
C VAL A 324 -4.32 -25.15 31.71
N LEU A 325 -4.29 -24.61 32.93
CA LEU A 325 -3.61 -25.25 34.08
C LEU A 325 -4.53 -25.95 35.09
N HIS A 326 -5.86 -25.92 34.94
CA HIS A 326 -6.77 -26.65 35.83
C HIS A 326 -7.23 -28.02 35.29
N ALA A 327 -6.86 -28.39 34.06
CA ALA A 327 -7.23 -29.68 33.48
C ALA A 327 -6.30 -30.85 33.84
N ILE A 328 -5.22 -30.61 34.59
CA ILE A 328 -4.20 -31.64 34.93
C ILE A 328 -4.24 -32.03 36.42
N ALA A 329 -5.01 -31.33 37.25
CA ALA A 329 -5.12 -31.60 38.69
C ALA A 329 -6.36 -32.47 39.01
N ALA A 330 -6.41 -33.69 38.48
CA ALA A 330 -7.37 -34.70 38.93
C ALA A 330 -6.88 -36.13 38.64
N THR A 331 -5.79 -36.54 39.28
CA THR A 331 -5.52 -37.97 39.58
C THR A 331 -4.68 -38.07 40.86
N PRO A 332 -5.09 -38.89 41.85
CA PRO A 332 -4.32 -39.13 43.06
C PRO A 332 -3.38 -40.34 42.86
N GLY A 333 -2.12 -40.21 43.28
CA GLY A 333 -1.18 -41.34 43.29
C GLY A 333 0.27 -40.94 43.61
N THR A 334 0.60 -41.00 44.91
CA THR A 334 1.86 -41.52 45.50
C THR A 334 3.06 -41.71 44.55
N GLN A 335 4.28 -41.21 44.76
CA GLN A 335 5.10 -41.29 45.97
C GLN A 335 6.42 -40.51 45.76
N SER A 336 6.86 -39.85 46.84
CA SER A 336 8.25 -39.86 47.33
C SER A 336 9.25 -38.73 47.00
N GLN A 337 9.72 -38.14 48.11
CA GLN A 337 11.04 -37.56 48.42
C GLN A 337 11.43 -36.17 47.90
N LEU A 338 11.19 -35.20 48.78
CA LEU A 338 12.06 -34.09 49.24
C LEU A 338 13.59 -34.35 49.15
N PRO A 339 14.49 -33.34 49.34
CA PRO A 339 14.28 -31.87 49.41
C PRO A 339 15.35 -31.00 48.70
N GLY A 340 15.00 -29.72 48.46
CA GLY A 340 15.92 -28.60 48.77
C GLY A 340 16.61 -27.90 47.59
N ALA A 341 16.24 -26.63 47.37
CA ALA A 341 17.15 -25.46 47.47
C ALA A 341 16.55 -24.23 46.78
N THR A 342 16.74 -23.09 47.44
CA THR A 342 16.33 -21.72 47.13
C THR A 342 17.01 -21.12 45.86
N PRO A 343 16.47 -20.02 45.30
CA PRO A 343 16.91 -19.47 44.01
C PRO A 343 18.02 -18.41 44.17
N GLY A 344 18.95 -18.36 43.22
CA GLY A 344 19.82 -17.19 42.99
C GLY A 344 21.22 -17.53 42.48
N GLY A 345 21.64 -16.90 41.37
CA GLY A 345 23.05 -16.89 40.97
C GLY A 345 23.29 -16.77 39.47
N PHE A 346 23.80 -15.61 39.06
CA PHE A 346 24.20 -15.21 37.72
C PHE A 346 25.57 -15.79 37.34
N ALA A 347 25.71 -16.44 36.18
CA ALA A 347 26.98 -16.58 35.44
C ALA A 347 26.74 -17.13 34.01
N THR A 348 27.22 -16.41 32.99
CA THR A 348 27.48 -16.91 31.62
C THR A 348 28.94 -17.43 31.54
N PRO A 349 29.47 -18.04 30.43
CA PRO A 349 28.91 -18.32 29.10
C PRO A 349 29.21 -19.75 28.53
N ALA A 350 28.74 -19.98 27.30
CA ALA A 350 29.27 -20.90 26.25
C ALA A 350 28.39 -22.09 25.83
N GLY A 351 27.93 -22.02 24.57
CA GLY A 351 27.92 -23.13 23.61
C GLY A 351 26.94 -24.28 23.86
N SER A 352 25.74 -24.20 23.29
CA SER A 352 25.22 -25.25 22.39
C SER A 352 23.92 -24.80 21.73
N ILE A 353 23.79 -25.20 20.48
CA ILE A 353 22.59 -25.13 19.65
C ILE A 353 21.53 -26.03 20.29
N ALA A 354 20.44 -25.44 20.77
CA ALA A 354 19.24 -26.17 21.17
C ALA A 354 18.01 -25.42 20.64
N ALA A 355 17.25 -26.15 19.83
CA ALA A 355 15.99 -25.72 19.23
C ALA A 355 14.98 -25.32 20.30
N THR A 356 14.21 -24.27 20.00
CA THR A 356 13.09 -23.81 20.81
C THR A 356 11.89 -24.77 20.67
N PRO A 357 11.21 -25.15 21.76
CA PRO A 357 9.92 -25.84 21.66
C PRO A 357 8.82 -24.77 21.64
N PHE A 358 8.29 -24.46 20.46
CA PHE A 358 7.06 -23.70 20.30
C PHE A 358 6.06 -24.57 19.53
N ARG A 359 5.11 -25.18 20.24
CA ARG A 359 4.08 -26.07 19.69
C ARG A 359 2.76 -25.33 19.64
N ASP A 360 2.30 -25.02 18.43
CA ASP A 360 1.01 -24.42 18.13
C ASP A 360 -0.11 -25.49 18.14
N GLN A 361 -1.28 -25.14 18.67
CA GLN A 361 -2.46 -26.01 18.78
C GLN A 361 -3.26 -26.11 17.46
N MET A 362 -2.57 -26.10 16.33
CA MET A 362 -3.14 -26.30 15.00
C MET A 362 -2.37 -27.42 14.32
N ARG A 363 -2.84 -28.66 14.47
CA ARG A 363 -2.28 -29.92 13.92
C ARG A 363 -1.87 -29.81 12.44
N ILE A 364 -0.69 -29.26 12.18
CA ILE A 364 -0.12 -29.10 10.83
C ILE A 364 1.13 -29.96 10.64
N ASN A 365 1.71 -30.50 11.72
CA ASN A 365 2.72 -31.56 11.64
C ASN A 365 2.13 -32.86 12.21
N ASP A 366 1.36 -33.57 11.38
CA ASP A 366 1.17 -35.01 11.60
C ASP A 366 2.47 -35.72 11.18
N GLU A 367 3.00 -36.50 12.11
CA GLU A 367 4.16 -37.36 11.92
C GLU A 367 3.86 -38.42 10.86
N ILE A 368 4.23 -38.16 9.61
CA ILE A 368 4.53 -39.22 8.64
C ILE A 368 5.98 -39.63 8.88
N GLY A 369 6.18 -40.37 9.98
CA GLY A 369 7.42 -41.09 10.30
C GLY A 369 7.58 -42.34 9.44
N GLY A 370 7.43 -42.22 8.12
CA GLY A 370 7.73 -43.27 7.15
C GLY A 370 8.75 -42.72 6.17
N SER A 371 9.92 -43.37 6.07
CA SER A 371 11.05 -42.80 5.36
C SER A 371 10.69 -42.47 3.90
N ALA A 372 10.82 -41.21 3.51
CA ALA A 372 10.61 -40.75 2.13
C ALA A 372 11.52 -41.49 1.13
N LEU A 373 12.58 -42.12 1.62
CA LEU A 373 13.49 -42.95 0.84
C LEU A 373 12.87 -44.31 0.45
N GLU A 374 12.09 -44.92 1.34
CA GLU A 374 11.49 -46.24 1.14
C GLU A 374 10.23 -46.15 0.27
N GLN A 375 9.45 -45.07 0.40
CA GLN A 375 8.35 -44.78 -0.53
C GLN A 375 8.85 -44.51 -1.95
N LYS A 376 9.98 -43.80 -2.10
CA LYS A 376 10.60 -43.53 -3.41
C LYS A 376 11.21 -44.80 -4.02
N ALA A 377 11.76 -45.71 -3.20
CA ALA A 377 12.27 -47.00 -3.66
C ALA A 377 11.14 -47.94 -4.13
N ASN A 378 10.03 -47.99 -3.38
CA ASN A 378 8.86 -48.77 -3.76
C ASN A 378 8.17 -48.22 -5.01
N LEU A 379 8.10 -46.89 -5.18
CA LEU A 379 7.56 -46.28 -6.40
C LEU A 379 8.44 -46.54 -7.62
N LYS A 380 9.77 -46.48 -7.47
CA LYS A 380 10.71 -46.82 -8.56
C LYS A 380 10.60 -48.28 -8.98
N ARG A 381 10.39 -49.20 -8.02
CA ARG A 381 10.20 -50.63 -8.31
C ARG A 381 8.84 -50.90 -8.97
N ALA A 382 7.80 -50.17 -8.58
CA ALA A 382 6.47 -50.26 -9.21
C ALA A 382 6.47 -49.67 -10.63
N LEU A 383 7.18 -48.56 -10.87
CA LEU A 383 7.27 -47.93 -12.19
C LEU A 383 8.17 -48.70 -13.16
N ALA A 384 9.21 -49.38 -12.67
CA ALA A 384 10.07 -50.24 -13.49
C ALA A 384 9.41 -51.55 -13.94
N GLY A 385 8.28 -51.94 -13.33
CA GLY A 385 7.49 -53.10 -13.70
C GLY A 385 6.41 -52.84 -14.76
N LEU A 386 6.27 -51.59 -15.21
CA LEU A 386 5.30 -51.24 -16.26
C LEU A 386 5.88 -51.58 -17.65
N PRO A 387 5.10 -52.23 -18.53
CA PRO A 387 5.49 -52.45 -19.92
C PRO A 387 5.71 -51.10 -20.61
N THR A 388 6.76 -51.00 -21.44
CA THR A 388 7.08 -49.77 -22.19
C THR A 388 5.89 -49.35 -23.06
N PRO A 389 5.43 -48.09 -22.99
CA PRO A 389 4.22 -47.66 -23.69
C PRO A 389 4.46 -47.68 -25.20
N LYS A 390 3.58 -48.36 -25.93
CA LYS A 390 3.45 -48.23 -27.39
C LYS A 390 2.32 -47.24 -27.65
N ASN A 391 2.68 -46.05 -28.12
CA ASN A 391 1.73 -45.01 -28.52
C ASN A 391 1.43 -45.16 -30.02
N ASP A 392 0.46 -46.01 -30.35
CA ASP A 392 -0.17 -46.03 -31.68
C ASP A 392 -1.66 -45.65 -31.49
N PHE A 393 -1.98 -44.36 -31.65
CA PHE A 393 -3.35 -43.90 -31.80
C PHE A 393 -3.44 -43.04 -33.06
N GLU A 394 -4.11 -43.56 -34.07
CA GLU A 394 -4.54 -42.84 -35.26
C GLU A 394 -5.82 -42.08 -34.90
N ILE A 395 -5.69 -40.77 -34.68
CA ILE A 395 -6.83 -39.88 -34.44
C ILE A 395 -7.35 -39.46 -35.81
N VAL A 396 -8.47 -40.07 -36.22
CA VAL A 396 -9.30 -39.60 -37.33
C VAL A 396 -10.04 -38.35 -36.84
N GLY A 397 -9.58 -37.18 -37.28
CA GLY A 397 -10.33 -35.93 -37.21
C GLY A 397 -11.34 -35.85 -38.36
N PRO A 398 -12.56 -35.32 -38.16
CA PRO A 398 -13.49 -35.05 -39.25
C PRO A 398 -12.94 -33.92 -40.14
N ASP A 399 -13.06 -34.13 -41.45
CA ASP A 399 -12.59 -33.25 -42.52
C ASP A 399 -13.15 -31.82 -42.45
N ASP A 400 -12.29 -30.91 -42.91
CA ASP A 400 -12.47 -29.48 -43.16
C ASP A 400 -13.65 -29.13 -44.09
N GLU A 401 -14.23 -27.96 -43.86
CA GLU A 401 -14.60 -27.05 -44.95
C GLU A 401 -14.27 -25.59 -44.55
N GLY A 402 -13.28 -24.99 -45.22
CA GLY A 402 -13.39 -23.59 -45.63
C GLY A 402 -12.30 -22.57 -45.26
N THR A 403 -11.12 -22.70 -45.87
CA THR A 403 -10.30 -21.60 -46.48
C THR A 403 -9.62 -20.55 -45.58
N GLU A 404 -8.40 -20.90 -45.18
CA GLU A 404 -7.09 -20.27 -45.46
C GLU A 404 -6.91 -18.74 -45.43
N GLY A 405 -5.99 -18.32 -44.54
CA GLY A 405 -5.31 -17.02 -44.59
C GLY A 405 -4.82 -16.48 -43.25
N ALA A 406 -4.12 -17.29 -42.44
CA ALA A 406 -3.51 -16.82 -41.19
C ALA A 406 -2.03 -17.19 -41.11
N VAL A 407 -1.23 -16.16 -40.89
CA VAL A 407 0.23 -16.12 -40.75
C VAL A 407 0.72 -17.20 -39.78
N GLU A 408 1.80 -17.88 -40.18
CA GLU A 408 2.52 -18.91 -39.43
C GLU A 408 2.69 -18.54 -37.94
N ASP A 409 1.94 -19.23 -37.08
CA ASP A 409 2.21 -19.30 -35.65
C ASP A 409 3.29 -20.37 -35.44
N ASP A 410 4.51 -19.92 -35.15
CA ASP A 410 5.56 -20.73 -34.52
C ASP A 410 5.00 -21.33 -33.23
N LYS A 411 4.62 -22.61 -33.28
CA LYS A 411 4.28 -23.41 -32.12
C LYS A 411 5.56 -23.72 -31.34
N ASP A 412 5.94 -22.81 -30.45
CA ASP A 412 6.86 -23.12 -29.36
C ASP A 412 6.28 -24.30 -28.58
N GLN A 413 6.98 -25.43 -28.61
CA GLN A 413 6.72 -26.59 -27.76
C GLN A 413 6.79 -26.14 -26.29
N GLU A 414 5.64 -26.15 -25.61
CA GLU A 414 5.59 -25.97 -24.16
C GLU A 414 6.22 -27.21 -23.51
N ASP A 415 7.42 -27.05 -22.95
CA ASP A 415 8.01 -28.01 -22.03
C ASP A 415 7.09 -28.17 -20.81
N GLU A 416 6.30 -29.25 -20.78
CA GLU A 416 5.35 -29.61 -19.71
C GLU A 416 6.02 -30.01 -18.37
N GLY A 417 7.00 -29.22 -17.91
CA GLY A 417 7.70 -29.43 -16.64
C GLY A 417 7.97 -28.17 -15.83
N TRP A 418 7.75 -26.97 -16.37
CA TRP A 418 8.09 -25.72 -15.69
C TRP A 418 6.86 -24.82 -15.53
N VAL A 419 6.37 -24.69 -14.31
CA VAL A 419 5.36 -23.67 -13.98
C VAL A 419 6.09 -22.31 -13.87
N GLU A 420 6.17 -21.58 -14.97
CA GLU A 420 6.63 -20.17 -14.96
C GLU A 420 5.73 -19.34 -14.03
N ASP A 421 6.34 -18.50 -13.18
CA ASP A 421 5.64 -17.57 -12.29
C ASP A 421 4.70 -16.65 -13.08
N ALA A 422 3.54 -16.31 -12.50
CA ALA A 422 2.51 -15.52 -13.19
C ALA A 422 2.99 -14.13 -13.64
N SER A 423 4.02 -13.58 -12.99
CA SER A 423 4.66 -12.30 -13.34
C SER A 423 5.50 -12.39 -14.61
N GLU A 424 6.25 -13.48 -14.80
CA GLU A 424 7.12 -13.70 -15.95
C GLU A 424 6.29 -13.92 -17.23
N ARG A 425 5.20 -14.68 -17.11
CA ARG A 425 4.23 -14.86 -18.19
C ARG A 425 3.56 -13.54 -18.59
N ALA A 426 3.23 -12.70 -17.62
CA ALA A 426 2.67 -11.37 -17.88
C ALA A 426 3.68 -10.42 -18.54
N GLU A 427 4.96 -10.47 -18.13
CA GLU A 427 6.02 -9.66 -18.74
C GLU A 427 6.33 -10.10 -20.18
N LYS A 428 6.40 -11.40 -20.42
CA LYS A 428 6.60 -11.99 -21.76
C LYS A 428 5.42 -11.65 -22.68
N GLN A 429 4.19 -11.75 -22.19
CA GLN A 429 3.01 -11.28 -22.91
C GLN A 429 3.02 -9.76 -23.13
N ALA A 430 3.47 -8.96 -22.17
CA ALA A 430 3.58 -7.51 -22.31
C ALA A 430 4.62 -7.11 -23.36
N LYS A 431 5.78 -7.80 -23.39
CA LYS A 431 6.82 -7.64 -24.42
C LYS A 431 6.31 -8.03 -25.80
N ARG A 432 5.69 -9.20 -25.94
CA ARG A 432 5.06 -9.66 -27.18
C ARG A 432 3.99 -8.67 -27.66
N ASN A 433 3.13 -8.18 -26.76
CA ASN A 433 2.13 -7.16 -27.07
C ASN A 433 2.76 -5.81 -27.47
N ALA A 434 3.87 -5.40 -26.85
CA ALA A 434 4.60 -4.19 -27.22
C ALA A 434 5.25 -4.32 -28.60
N GLU A 435 5.83 -5.47 -28.92
CA GLU A 435 6.40 -5.78 -30.23
C GLU A 435 5.32 -5.79 -31.32
N ILE A 436 4.17 -6.44 -31.07
CA ILE A 436 3.02 -6.40 -31.96
C ILE A 436 2.54 -4.96 -32.16
N ARG A 437 2.50 -4.13 -31.10
CA ARG A 437 2.14 -2.71 -31.23
C ARG A 437 3.15 -1.94 -32.08
N ILE A 438 4.45 -2.17 -31.92
CA ILE A 438 5.49 -1.52 -32.72
C ILE A 438 5.39 -1.96 -34.19
N ARG A 439 5.20 -3.26 -34.43
CA ARG A 439 5.00 -3.81 -35.79
C ARG A 439 3.75 -3.20 -36.43
N ASN A 440 2.62 -3.20 -35.73
CA ASN A 440 1.37 -2.60 -36.21
C ASN A 440 1.52 -1.10 -36.47
N LEU A 441 2.26 -0.36 -35.63
CA LEU A 441 2.51 1.07 -35.84
C LEU A 441 3.38 1.32 -37.07
N LYS A 442 4.38 0.47 -37.34
CA LYS A 442 5.21 0.55 -38.56
C LYS A 442 4.43 0.26 -39.84
N MET A 443 3.40 -0.58 -39.77
CA MET A 443 2.52 -0.86 -40.92
C MET A 443 1.49 0.24 -41.16
N ARG A 444 1.17 1.06 -40.14
CA ARG A 444 0.22 2.18 -40.26
C ARG A 444 0.76 3.31 -41.11
N SER A 445 -0.14 4.21 -41.54
CA SER A 445 0.21 5.38 -42.36
C SER A 445 1.25 6.30 -41.70
N GLN A 446 1.98 7.06 -42.51
CA GLN A 446 2.94 8.06 -42.03
C GLN A 446 2.28 9.14 -41.15
N VAL A 447 0.99 9.43 -41.36
CA VAL A 447 0.22 10.39 -40.56
C VAL A 447 0.16 9.91 -39.10
N ILE A 448 -0.11 8.62 -38.89
CA ILE A 448 -0.12 8.00 -37.55
C ILE A 448 1.29 7.92 -36.97
N GLN A 449 2.28 7.47 -37.76
CA GLN A 449 3.67 7.36 -37.29
C GLN A 449 4.25 8.71 -36.83
N ARG A 450 3.91 9.79 -37.53
CA ARG A 450 4.38 11.16 -37.22
C ARG A 450 3.46 11.90 -36.24
N SER A 451 2.41 11.25 -35.73
CA SER A 451 1.42 11.85 -34.82
C SER A 451 0.79 13.13 -35.38
N LEU A 452 0.54 13.17 -36.69
CA LEU A 452 -0.13 14.28 -37.35
C LEU A 452 -1.66 14.22 -37.10
N PRO A 453 -2.37 15.37 -37.16
CA PRO A 453 -3.81 15.40 -36.99
C PRO A 453 -4.51 14.51 -38.02
N LYS A 454 -5.36 13.60 -37.55
CA LYS A 454 -6.21 12.77 -38.40
C LYS A 454 -7.60 13.39 -38.59
N PRO A 455 -8.27 13.15 -39.74
CA PRO A 455 -9.64 13.59 -39.93
C PRO A 455 -10.57 12.87 -38.95
N SER A 456 -11.62 13.57 -38.49
CA SER A 456 -12.64 13.00 -37.61
C SER A 456 -13.63 12.09 -38.35
N LYS A 457 -13.86 12.36 -39.64
CA LYS A 457 -14.72 11.59 -40.54
C LYS A 457 -14.08 11.50 -41.91
N ILE A 458 -14.25 10.36 -42.58
CA ILE A 458 -13.75 10.13 -43.94
C ILE A 458 -14.65 10.90 -44.92
N ASN A 459 -14.05 11.69 -45.82
CA ASN A 459 -14.79 12.38 -46.86
C ASN A 459 -14.88 11.50 -48.13
N GLU A 460 -15.94 10.72 -48.24
CA GLU A 460 -16.19 9.81 -49.36
C GLU A 460 -16.28 10.51 -50.73
N GLN A 461 -16.58 11.82 -50.75
CA GLN A 461 -16.65 12.58 -52.01
C GLN A 461 -15.28 12.83 -52.63
N ALA A 462 -14.22 12.91 -51.81
CA ALA A 462 -12.86 13.16 -52.28
C ALA A 462 -12.20 11.93 -52.91
N THR A 463 -12.60 10.74 -52.49
CA THR A 463 -12.07 9.44 -52.97
C THR A 463 -13.02 8.73 -53.92
N ARG A 464 -14.06 9.40 -54.42
CA ARG A 464 -15.04 8.81 -55.33
C ARG A 464 -14.41 8.58 -56.72
N PRO A 465 -14.56 7.39 -57.32
CA PRO A 465 -14.06 7.13 -58.67
C PRO A 465 -14.80 8.00 -59.70
N THR A 466 -14.05 8.50 -60.67
CA THR A 466 -14.53 9.39 -61.73
C THR A 466 -15.10 8.61 -62.92
N ASN A 467 -14.78 7.32 -63.06
CA ASN A 467 -15.28 6.41 -64.10
C ASN A 467 -15.07 6.92 -65.54
N ALA A 468 -14.09 7.81 -65.75
CA ALA A 468 -13.78 8.33 -67.07
C ALA A 468 -12.95 7.33 -67.88
N SER A 469 -13.21 7.26 -69.19
CA SER A 469 -12.50 6.36 -70.10
C SER A 469 -11.14 6.96 -70.50
N GLY A 470 -10.05 6.39 -69.98
CA GLY A 470 -8.66 6.71 -70.34
C GLY A 470 -7.69 6.06 -69.35
N ASP A 471 -6.40 5.96 -69.69
CA ASP A 471 -5.43 5.28 -68.81
C ASP A 471 -5.08 6.12 -67.57
N LEU A 472 -4.96 7.44 -67.73
CA LEU A 472 -4.79 8.39 -66.61
C LEU A 472 -5.94 8.36 -65.58
N PRO A 473 -7.22 8.51 -65.97
CA PRO A 473 -8.32 8.47 -65.00
C PRO A 473 -8.48 7.10 -64.33
N LYS A 474 -8.17 6.01 -65.02
CA LYS A 474 -8.12 4.67 -64.39
C LYS A 474 -7.02 4.58 -63.32
N ALA A 475 -5.83 5.09 -63.61
CA ALA A 475 -4.74 5.13 -62.64
C ALA A 475 -5.10 6.02 -61.42
N ASP A 476 -5.71 7.18 -61.66
CA ASP A 476 -6.20 8.08 -60.61
C ASP A 476 -7.31 7.43 -59.76
N ASP A 477 -8.24 6.70 -60.37
CA ASP A 477 -9.28 5.97 -59.66
C ASP A 477 -8.70 4.82 -58.80
N MET A 478 -7.63 4.13 -59.25
CA MET A 478 -6.90 3.15 -58.42
C MET A 478 -6.23 3.81 -57.21
N ILE A 479 -5.60 4.98 -57.39
CA ILE A 479 -4.98 5.74 -56.30
C ILE A 479 -6.04 6.17 -55.28
N LYS A 480 -7.18 6.70 -55.72
CA LYS A 480 -8.28 7.09 -54.83
C LYS A 480 -8.83 5.93 -54.02
N LEU A 481 -8.91 4.74 -54.61
CA LEU A 481 -9.38 3.54 -53.94
C LEU A 481 -8.40 3.14 -52.82
N GLU A 482 -7.10 3.11 -53.09
CA GLU A 482 -6.08 2.84 -52.07
C GLU A 482 -6.05 3.93 -50.97
N MET A 483 -6.20 5.20 -51.35
CA MET A 483 -6.32 6.29 -50.37
C MET A 483 -7.52 6.10 -49.44
N SER A 484 -8.66 5.66 -49.97
CA SER A 484 -9.86 5.38 -49.16
C SER A 484 -9.63 4.23 -48.17
N ARG A 485 -8.89 3.19 -48.57
CA ARG A 485 -8.52 2.05 -47.71
C ARG A 485 -7.60 2.50 -46.56
N ILE A 486 -6.58 3.30 -46.86
CA ILE A 486 -5.65 3.82 -45.83
C ILE A 486 -6.39 4.73 -44.85
N LEU A 487 -7.27 5.62 -45.33
CA LEU A 487 -8.07 6.48 -44.47
C LEU A 487 -9.06 5.69 -43.59
N ALA A 488 -9.67 4.64 -44.13
CA ALA A 488 -10.52 3.72 -43.36
C ALA A 488 -9.72 2.98 -42.27
N TRP A 489 -8.47 2.65 -42.53
CA TRP A 489 -7.60 2.05 -41.52
C TRP A 489 -7.20 3.03 -40.41
N ASP A 490 -6.95 4.29 -40.75
CA ASP A 490 -6.52 5.31 -39.80
C ASP A 490 -7.66 5.84 -38.91
N VAL A 491 -8.86 5.98 -39.48
CA VAL A 491 -10.05 6.53 -38.80
C VAL A 491 -10.88 5.41 -38.16
N ASP A 492 -11.25 4.37 -38.92
CA ASP A 492 -12.17 3.32 -38.49
C ASP A 492 -11.46 2.04 -38.00
N ASN A 493 -10.12 1.98 -38.05
CA ASN A 493 -9.30 0.80 -37.72
C ASN A 493 -9.61 -0.45 -38.56
N LYS A 494 -10.18 -0.29 -39.76
CA LYS A 494 -10.38 -1.38 -40.72
C LYS A 494 -9.08 -1.64 -41.46
N ALA A 495 -8.35 -2.69 -41.08
CA ALA A 495 -7.10 -3.06 -41.76
C ALA A 495 -7.37 -3.44 -43.23
N PRO A 496 -6.51 -3.02 -44.17
CA PRO A 496 -6.61 -3.45 -45.56
C PRO A 496 -6.31 -4.94 -45.68
N GLU A 497 -6.94 -5.60 -46.66
CA GLU A 497 -6.79 -7.03 -46.95
C GLU A 497 -5.37 -7.39 -47.44
N VAL A 498 -4.71 -6.44 -48.10
CA VAL A 498 -3.33 -6.56 -48.57
C VAL A 498 -2.48 -5.49 -47.88
N THR A 499 -1.42 -5.92 -47.19
CA THR A 499 -0.42 -5.02 -46.61
C THR A 499 0.93 -5.26 -47.25
N TYR A 500 1.52 -4.22 -47.82
CA TYR A 500 2.85 -4.28 -48.44
C TYR A 500 3.96 -4.11 -47.40
N SER A 501 5.09 -4.79 -47.62
CA SER A 501 6.25 -4.63 -46.75
C SER A 501 6.88 -3.24 -46.93
N ARG A 502 7.61 -2.75 -45.92
CA ARG A 502 8.25 -1.43 -46.00
C ARG A 502 9.28 -1.38 -47.13
N ASP A 503 9.98 -2.48 -47.35
CA ASP A 503 11.03 -2.60 -48.36
C ASP A 503 10.44 -2.56 -49.77
N GLU A 504 9.27 -3.18 -49.99
CA GLU A 504 8.51 -3.06 -51.24
C GLU A 504 8.05 -1.63 -51.50
N LEU A 505 7.55 -0.94 -50.47
CA LEU A 505 7.10 0.45 -50.59
C LEU A 505 8.26 1.40 -50.88
N ASP A 506 9.43 1.17 -50.28
CA ASP A 506 10.64 1.97 -50.52
C ASP A 506 11.19 1.70 -51.93
N ALA A 507 11.22 0.44 -52.39
CA ALA A 507 11.59 0.11 -53.77
C ALA A 507 10.63 0.71 -54.81
N ALA A 508 9.32 0.65 -54.57
CA ALA A 508 8.32 1.29 -55.42
C ALA A 508 8.48 2.82 -55.44
N ALA A 509 8.78 3.43 -54.28
CA ALA A 509 9.03 4.87 -54.20
C ALA A 509 10.30 5.30 -54.96
N GLU A 510 11.32 4.45 -55.01
CA GLU A 510 12.52 4.70 -55.82
C GLU A 510 12.23 4.61 -57.32
N LEU A 511 11.44 3.64 -57.76
CA LEU A 511 11.00 3.54 -59.17
C LEU A 511 10.18 4.78 -59.58
N ILE A 512 9.23 5.21 -58.74
CA ILE A 512 8.44 6.42 -58.99
C ILE A 512 9.35 7.64 -59.10
N LYS A 513 10.38 7.77 -58.26
CA LYS A 513 11.33 8.89 -58.34
C LYS A 513 12.21 8.85 -59.59
N GLN A 514 12.50 7.67 -60.14
CA GLN A 514 13.27 7.53 -61.38
C GLN A 514 12.45 7.90 -62.61
N GLU A 515 11.14 7.59 -62.60
CA GLU A 515 10.22 7.87 -63.69
C GLU A 515 9.60 9.27 -63.62
N ALA A 516 9.48 9.85 -62.43
CA ALA A 516 8.92 11.17 -62.25
C ALA A 516 9.91 12.27 -62.62
N GLU A 517 9.58 13.04 -63.65
CA GLU A 517 10.28 14.29 -63.94
C GLU A 517 10.01 15.31 -62.82
N ALA A 518 11.06 15.99 -62.35
CA ALA A 518 10.92 17.07 -61.38
C ALA A 518 10.06 18.19 -62.00
N GLY A 519 8.87 18.40 -61.44
CA GLY A 519 7.98 19.47 -61.87
C GLY A 519 8.65 20.85 -61.76
N PRO A 520 8.15 21.87 -62.48
CA PRO A 520 8.69 23.21 -62.41
C PRO A 520 8.71 23.73 -60.97
N GLU A 521 9.80 24.38 -60.57
CA GLU A 521 9.91 24.98 -59.24
C GLU A 521 8.74 25.94 -58.99
N LEU A 522 8.17 25.89 -57.78
CA LEU A 522 7.04 26.75 -57.43
C LEU A 522 7.47 28.21 -57.50
N ASN A 523 7.00 28.91 -58.53
CA ASN A 523 7.25 30.33 -58.72
C ASN A 523 6.62 31.16 -57.58
N THR A 524 7.17 32.36 -57.33
CA THR A 524 6.63 33.30 -56.32
C THR A 524 5.15 33.63 -56.55
N LEU A 525 4.69 33.62 -57.80
CA LEU A 525 3.28 33.77 -58.15
C LEU A 525 2.42 32.59 -57.70
N MET A 526 2.91 31.36 -57.84
CA MET A 526 2.19 30.16 -57.40
C MET A 526 2.04 30.14 -55.87
N TRP A 527 3.09 30.54 -55.14
CA TRP A 527 3.00 30.69 -53.68
C TRP A 527 1.99 31.76 -53.26
N LYS A 528 1.88 32.88 -53.99
CA LYS A 528 0.84 33.89 -53.73
C LYS A 528 -0.58 33.34 -53.96
N VAL A 529 -0.77 32.53 -54.99
CA VAL A 529 -2.07 31.89 -55.25
C VAL A 529 -2.41 30.88 -54.15
N VAL A 530 -1.44 30.10 -53.68
CA VAL A 530 -1.62 29.17 -52.55
C VAL A 530 -2.01 29.94 -51.29
N ASP A 531 -1.30 31.02 -50.96
CA ASP A 531 -1.56 31.85 -49.79
C ASP A 531 -2.99 32.45 -49.84
N GLN A 532 -3.37 33.01 -50.99
CA GLN A 532 -4.73 33.49 -51.24
C GLN A 532 -5.77 32.38 -51.04
N CYS A 533 -5.57 31.19 -51.63
CA CYS A 533 -6.50 30.08 -51.48
C CYS A 533 -6.62 29.61 -50.02
N THR A 534 -5.53 29.60 -49.26
CA THR A 534 -5.55 29.22 -47.85
C THR A 534 -6.23 30.27 -46.97
N SER A 535 -6.07 31.56 -47.31
CA SER A 535 -6.71 32.66 -46.57
C SER A 535 -8.22 32.74 -46.79
N GLU A 536 -8.70 32.31 -47.96
CA GLU A 536 -10.12 32.34 -48.32
C GLU A 536 -10.86 31.04 -47.96
N MET A 537 -10.15 30.01 -47.50
CA MET A 537 -10.72 28.72 -47.15
C MET A 537 -11.45 28.77 -45.81
N ILE A 538 -12.76 28.52 -45.84
CA ILE A 538 -13.60 28.49 -44.65
C ILE A 538 -14.38 27.18 -44.59
N LEU A 539 -14.61 26.69 -43.37
CA LEU A 539 -15.46 25.54 -43.12
C LEU A 539 -16.93 25.98 -43.07
N SER A 540 -17.76 25.45 -43.96
CA SER A 540 -19.22 25.66 -43.95
C SER A 540 -19.92 24.34 -44.26
N LYS A 541 -20.91 23.98 -43.42
CA LYS A 541 -21.65 22.71 -43.52
C LYS A 541 -20.72 21.48 -43.64
N ASP A 542 -19.67 21.43 -42.81
CA ASP A 542 -18.64 20.37 -42.79
C ASP A 542 -17.83 20.23 -44.10
N LYS A 543 -17.83 21.25 -44.97
CA LYS A 543 -17.00 21.29 -46.19
C LYS A 543 -16.14 22.54 -46.22
N PHE A 544 -14.90 22.38 -46.66
CA PHE A 544 -14.02 23.51 -46.94
C PHE A 544 -14.37 24.11 -48.30
N THR A 545 -14.75 25.37 -48.31
CA THR A 545 -15.07 26.13 -49.51
C THR A 545 -14.45 27.52 -49.44
N ARG A 546 -14.26 28.15 -50.60
CA ARG A 546 -13.77 29.54 -50.62
C ARG A 546 -14.89 30.48 -50.23
N ILE A 547 -14.61 31.45 -49.36
CA ILE A 547 -15.59 32.43 -48.88
C ILE A 547 -16.35 33.09 -50.04
N ALA A 548 -15.67 33.41 -51.14
CA ALA A 548 -16.25 34.08 -52.31
C ALA A 548 -17.36 33.28 -53.02
N ILE A 549 -17.40 31.95 -52.84
CA ILE A 549 -18.36 31.06 -53.50
C ILE A 549 -19.68 30.97 -52.70
N LEU A 550 -19.65 31.22 -51.39
CA LEU A 550 -20.84 31.09 -50.55
C LEU A 550 -21.78 32.30 -50.70
N PRO A 551 -23.10 32.12 -50.48
CA PRO A 551 -24.02 33.25 -50.35
C PRO A 551 -23.69 34.10 -49.11
N ARG A 552 -23.99 35.39 -49.16
CA ARG A 552 -23.62 36.38 -48.13
C ARG A 552 -24.04 36.00 -46.70
N GLU A 553 -25.19 35.34 -46.54
CA GLU A 553 -25.65 34.87 -45.23
C GLU A 553 -24.75 33.76 -44.66
N GLU A 554 -24.31 32.81 -45.50
CA GLU A 554 -23.44 31.72 -45.08
C GLU A 554 -22.01 32.21 -44.86
N GLN A 555 -21.54 33.18 -45.64
CA GLN A 555 -20.26 33.86 -45.39
C GLN A 555 -20.23 34.48 -44.00
N MET A 556 -21.29 35.21 -43.62
CA MET A 556 -21.40 35.85 -42.30
C MET A 556 -21.43 34.83 -41.16
N LYS A 557 -22.13 33.71 -41.34
CA LYS A 557 -22.17 32.64 -40.34
C LYS A 557 -20.80 31.99 -40.16
N ALA A 558 -20.14 31.64 -41.26
CA ALA A 558 -18.86 30.97 -41.23
C ALA A 558 -17.74 31.88 -40.67
N LEU A 559 -17.73 33.17 -41.04
CA LEU A 559 -16.83 34.17 -40.45
C LEU A 559 -17.08 34.37 -38.95
N ASN A 560 -18.34 34.34 -38.50
CA ASN A 560 -18.66 34.45 -37.08
C ASN A 560 -18.16 33.22 -36.29
N GLU A 561 -18.33 32.02 -36.83
CA GLU A 561 -17.78 30.79 -36.23
C GLU A 561 -16.25 30.84 -36.15
N GLU A 562 -15.58 31.26 -37.22
CA GLU A 562 -14.13 31.47 -37.25
C GLU A 562 -13.69 32.51 -36.20
N PHE A 563 -14.42 33.62 -36.09
CA PHE A 563 -14.18 34.63 -35.07
C PHE A 563 -14.33 34.08 -33.65
N GLN A 564 -15.35 33.26 -33.37
CA GLN A 564 -15.52 32.62 -32.05
C GLN A 564 -14.37 31.65 -31.75
N MET A 565 -13.89 30.91 -32.75
CA MET A 565 -12.71 30.05 -32.62
C MET A 565 -11.45 30.86 -32.27
N TYR A 566 -11.18 31.94 -33.00
CA TYR A 566 -10.06 32.82 -32.69
C TYR A 566 -10.20 33.50 -31.33
N ARG A 567 -11.40 33.91 -30.93
CA ARG A 567 -11.67 34.44 -29.59
C ARG A 567 -11.38 33.41 -28.50
N GLY A 568 -11.77 32.15 -28.72
CA GLY A 568 -11.44 31.03 -27.83
C GLY A 568 -9.92 30.81 -27.70
N TRP A 569 -9.21 30.76 -28.82
CA TRP A 569 -7.76 30.62 -28.85
C TRP A 569 -7.04 31.83 -28.22
N MET A 570 -7.51 33.04 -28.51
CA MET A 570 -7.00 34.28 -27.90
C MET A 570 -7.15 34.21 -26.39
N ASN A 571 -8.31 33.83 -25.86
CA ASN A 571 -8.53 33.70 -24.42
C ASN A 571 -7.61 32.65 -23.78
N GLN A 572 -7.43 31.48 -24.42
CA GLN A 572 -6.54 30.44 -23.91
C GLN A 572 -5.07 30.87 -23.95
N ARG A 573 -4.63 31.48 -25.06
CA ARG A 573 -3.26 31.99 -25.21
C ARG A 573 -3.00 33.17 -24.28
N ALA A 574 -3.94 34.09 -24.11
CA ALA A 574 -3.85 35.19 -23.16
C ALA A 574 -3.72 34.68 -21.72
N LYS A 575 -4.51 33.68 -21.30
CA LYS A 575 -4.35 33.04 -19.99
C LYS A 575 -2.96 32.40 -19.82
N LYS A 576 -2.44 31.73 -20.86
CA LYS A 576 -1.08 31.15 -20.84
C LYS A 576 0.00 32.25 -20.78
N ALA A 577 -0.13 33.29 -21.60
CA ALA A 577 0.77 34.44 -21.66
C ALA A 577 0.78 35.16 -20.31
N ALA A 578 -0.37 35.50 -19.72
CA ALA A 578 -0.46 36.12 -18.41
C ALA A 578 0.19 35.27 -17.30
N LYS A 579 0.06 33.94 -17.35
CA LYS A 579 0.79 33.04 -16.42
C LYS A 579 2.30 33.10 -16.63
N VAL A 580 2.76 33.14 -17.87
CA VAL A 580 4.19 33.24 -18.21
C VAL A 580 4.74 34.61 -17.82
N GLU A 581 4.03 35.69 -18.14
CA GLU A 581 4.36 37.06 -17.74
C GLU A 581 4.41 37.21 -16.22
N LYS A 582 3.45 36.66 -15.46
CA LYS A 582 3.50 36.68 -13.99
C LYS A 582 4.74 35.95 -13.48
N LYS A 583 5.08 34.79 -14.05
CA LYS A 583 6.31 34.05 -13.70
C LYS A 583 7.58 34.80 -14.08
N LEU A 584 7.62 35.43 -15.24
CA LEU A 584 8.74 36.24 -15.70
C LEU A 584 8.90 37.49 -14.82
N ARG A 585 7.82 38.18 -14.47
CA ARG A 585 7.84 39.34 -13.59
C ARG A 585 8.36 39.02 -12.20
N VAL A 586 8.02 37.85 -11.64
CA VAL A 586 8.57 37.42 -10.34
C VAL A 586 10.09 37.17 -10.45
N LYS A 587 10.56 36.56 -11.54
CA LYS A 587 11.98 36.21 -11.70
C LYS A 587 12.85 37.37 -12.17
N LEU A 588 12.33 38.19 -13.08
CA LEU A 588 13.05 39.24 -13.79
C LEU A 588 12.71 40.64 -13.29
N GLY A 589 11.63 40.82 -12.52
CA GLY A 589 11.22 42.13 -12.03
C GLY A 589 12.29 42.82 -11.19
N GLY A 590 12.96 42.07 -10.30
CA GLY A 590 14.10 42.60 -9.54
C GLY A 590 15.29 42.97 -10.43
N TYR A 591 15.57 42.18 -11.47
CA TYR A 591 16.64 42.50 -12.42
C TYR A 591 16.31 43.71 -13.30
N GLN A 592 15.04 43.90 -13.68
CA GLN A 592 14.60 45.07 -14.42
C GLN A 592 14.76 46.34 -13.57
N VAL A 593 14.32 46.33 -12.31
CA VAL A 593 14.47 47.46 -11.39
C VAL A 593 15.94 47.83 -11.18
N ASN A 594 16.80 46.81 -11.00
CA ASN A 594 18.25 47.00 -10.84
C ASN A 594 18.97 47.41 -12.14
N SER A 595 18.38 47.17 -13.32
CA SER A 595 18.94 47.64 -14.60
C SER A 595 18.48 49.05 -14.96
N SER A 596 17.37 49.51 -14.37
CA SER A 596 16.82 50.85 -14.56
C SER A 596 17.30 51.87 -13.51
N SER A 597 17.96 51.40 -12.45
CA SER A 597 18.73 52.22 -11.50
C SER A 597 20.18 52.24 -11.93
#